data_AF-A0AAJ7SES4-F1
#
_entry.id   AF-A0AAJ7SES4-F1
#
_cell.length_a   1.000
_cell.length_b   1.000
_cell.length_c   1.000
_cell.angle_alpha   90.00
_cell.angle_beta   90.00
_cell.angle_gamma   90.00
#
_symmetry.space_group_name_H-M   'P 1'
#
loop_
_entity.id
_entity.type
_entity.pdbx_description
1 polymer ?
#
loop_
_entity_poly.entity_id
_entity_poly.type
_entity_poly.pdbx_seq_one_letter_code
_entity_poly.pdbx_strand_id
1 'polypeptide(L)'
;MDEDDRRNPSPPPGLEEFASETTIGDTTFSKSWLFQILMDTIKEGPQPRRDEDGDAEMVNLSEDIEERLCILWDISANQEVSAFLLEFDTPTLFVGLISPTKSPRLVEILVGILGNMCTFEEICEPVSKTDCLVRVCLWLLGSTDVPTLLQLCRLLQTCLAHRSASAIWIDSIRDNLAPTVDHLQHILCNSMNGDLLSSTLRLVHRIVDTHSSVKLATANLEFVRALTSAAMQFLSRNDVLRSYWHILYTLECETQFAPLLDLCVDDFVCLLKAFLASLPDDSTRAERYQLLCLPYSFLASLTDKGRHLLLDDSAVSECTFQLLHEMREPLPEDDSLRDTLEGALSALTRGVAR
;
A
#
# COMPACT_ATOMS: atom_id res chain seq x y z
N MET A 1 -63.10 -4.59 27.39
CA MET A 1 -62.73 -6.01 27.44
C MET A 1 -62.98 -6.59 26.06
N ASP A 2 -62.01 -6.96 25.24
CA ASP A 2 -60.55 -6.96 25.39
C ASP A 2 -59.94 -6.89 23.99
N GLU A 3 -58.90 -6.09 23.85
CA GLU A 3 -58.18 -5.77 22.61
C GLU A 3 -57.01 -6.74 22.37
N ASP A 4 -57.14 -8.01 22.82
CA ASP A 4 -55.98 -8.90 23.02
C ASP A 4 -55.84 -10.03 21.98
N ASP A 5 -56.71 -10.08 20.96
CA ASP A 5 -56.78 -11.24 20.05
C ASP A 5 -55.99 -11.06 18.73
N ARG A 6 -54.90 -10.26 18.75
CA ARG A 6 -54.01 -10.05 17.59
C ARG A 6 -52.53 -10.28 17.89
N ARG A 7 -52.19 -10.97 18.98
CA ARG A 7 -50.80 -11.36 19.22
C ARG A 7 -50.47 -12.54 18.32
N ASN A 8 -49.46 -12.35 17.46
CA ASN A 8 -48.82 -13.45 16.76
C ASN A 8 -48.38 -14.48 17.82
N PRO A 9 -48.69 -15.78 17.67
CA PRO A 9 -48.30 -16.77 18.66
C PRO A 9 -46.78 -16.74 18.85
N SER A 10 -46.33 -16.89 20.11
CA SER A 10 -44.92 -16.97 20.43
C SER A 10 -44.27 -18.09 19.61
N PRO A 11 -43.07 -17.87 19.05
CA PRO A 11 -42.39 -18.89 18.27
C PRO A 11 -42.19 -20.16 19.13
N PRO A 12 -42.29 -21.35 18.53
CA PRO A 12 -42.04 -22.62 19.20
C PRO A 12 -40.74 -22.59 20.02
N PRO A 13 -40.74 -23.12 21.27
CA PRO A 13 -39.51 -23.26 22.05
C PRO A 13 -38.48 -24.09 21.28
N GLY A 14 -37.27 -23.57 21.08
CA GLY A 14 -36.16 -24.25 20.39
C GLY A 14 -35.84 -23.74 18.97
N LEU A 15 -36.64 -22.84 18.39
CA LEU A 15 -36.29 -22.20 17.11
C LEU A 15 -35.12 -21.22 17.23
N GLU A 16 -34.97 -20.57 18.40
CA GLU A 16 -33.84 -19.66 18.67
C GLU A 16 -32.51 -20.42 18.78
N GLU A 17 -32.50 -21.61 19.42
CA GLU A 17 -31.32 -22.48 19.47
C GLU A 17 -30.94 -23.01 18.08
N PHE A 18 -31.92 -23.48 17.28
CA PHE A 18 -31.66 -23.96 15.92
C PHE A 18 -31.19 -22.86 14.97
N ALA A 19 -31.76 -21.65 15.06
CA ALA A 19 -31.29 -20.51 14.30
C ALA A 19 -29.84 -20.17 14.67
N SER A 20 -29.52 -20.12 15.97
CA SER A 20 -28.17 -19.82 16.49
C SER A 20 -27.10 -20.83 16.05
N GLU A 21 -27.46 -22.10 15.86
CA GLU A 21 -26.51 -23.12 15.38
C GLU A 21 -26.13 -22.89 13.90
N THR A 22 -27.10 -22.45 13.09
CA THR A 22 -26.92 -22.27 11.64
C THR A 22 -26.36 -20.89 11.25
N THR A 23 -26.48 -19.90 12.12
CA THR A 23 -25.92 -18.56 11.92
C THR A 23 -24.47 -18.46 12.36
N ILE A 24 -23.71 -17.57 11.74
CA ILE A 24 -22.35 -17.24 12.12
C ILE A 24 -22.40 -16.22 13.26
N GLY A 25 -22.10 -16.67 14.48
CA GLY A 25 -22.18 -15.84 15.68
C GLY A 25 -23.56 -15.20 15.85
N ASP A 26 -23.57 -13.90 16.13
CA ASP A 26 -24.75 -13.06 16.31
C ASP A 26 -25.22 -12.41 14.98
N THR A 27 -24.60 -12.79 13.85
CA THR A 27 -25.00 -12.30 12.53
C THR A 27 -26.21 -13.05 11.96
N THR A 28 -26.81 -12.50 10.89
CA THR A 28 -27.84 -13.18 10.11
C THR A 28 -27.27 -14.11 9.02
N PHE A 29 -25.94 -14.25 8.94
CA PHE A 29 -25.28 -14.99 7.87
C PHE A 29 -25.25 -16.49 8.16
N SER A 30 -25.53 -17.31 7.13
CA SER A 30 -25.62 -18.77 7.25
C SER A 30 -24.26 -19.46 7.08
N LYS A 31 -23.90 -20.33 8.04
CA LYS A 31 -22.72 -21.21 7.97
C LYS A 31 -22.78 -22.17 6.77
N SER A 32 -23.95 -22.76 6.51
CA SER A 32 -24.14 -23.75 5.44
C SER A 32 -24.03 -23.12 4.05
N TRP A 33 -24.52 -21.89 3.90
CA TRP A 33 -24.38 -21.13 2.67
C TRP A 33 -22.90 -20.84 2.36
N LEU A 34 -22.12 -20.42 3.36
CA LEU A 34 -20.69 -20.16 3.21
C LEU A 34 -19.93 -21.43 2.82
N PHE A 35 -20.18 -22.54 3.52
CA PHE A 35 -19.58 -23.84 3.18
C PHE A 35 -19.87 -24.24 1.73
N GLN A 36 -21.13 -24.08 1.29
CA GLN A 36 -21.52 -24.41 -0.08
C GLN A 36 -20.76 -23.58 -1.11
N ILE A 37 -20.54 -22.28 -0.87
CA ILE A 37 -19.77 -21.42 -1.78
C ILE A 37 -18.32 -21.87 -1.88
N LEU A 38 -17.67 -22.13 -0.73
CA LEU A 38 -16.28 -22.59 -0.73
C LEU A 38 -16.13 -23.91 -1.47
N MET A 39 -17.06 -24.85 -1.27
CA MET A 39 -17.07 -26.13 -1.99
C MET A 39 -17.30 -25.96 -3.49
N ASP A 40 -18.22 -25.08 -3.89
CA ASP A 40 -18.46 -24.82 -5.31
C ASP A 40 -17.27 -24.12 -5.97
N THR A 41 -16.61 -23.20 -5.25
CA THR A 41 -15.38 -22.54 -5.68
C THR A 41 -14.23 -23.55 -5.88
N ILE A 42 -14.09 -24.52 -4.98
CA ILE A 42 -13.10 -25.60 -5.15
C ILE A 42 -13.39 -26.45 -6.38
N LYS A 43 -14.66 -26.72 -6.70
CA LYS A 43 -15.02 -27.50 -7.89
C LYS A 43 -14.72 -26.76 -9.18
N GLU A 44 -14.84 -25.42 -9.18
CA GLU A 44 -14.56 -24.59 -10.37
C GLU A 44 -13.10 -24.14 -10.49
N GLY A 45 -12.38 -23.95 -9.38
CA GLY A 45 -11.09 -23.27 -9.34
C GLY A 45 -9.91 -23.98 -10.03
N PRO A 46 -9.73 -25.31 -9.92
CA PRO A 46 -8.75 -26.06 -10.68
C PRO A 46 -9.42 -26.71 -11.89
N GLN A 47 -9.53 -25.98 -13.00
CA GLN A 47 -9.82 -26.56 -14.31
C GLN A 47 -8.49 -26.82 -15.05
N PRO A 48 -7.93 -28.05 -15.03
CA PRO A 48 -6.84 -28.39 -15.91
C PRO A 48 -7.41 -28.57 -17.31
N ARG A 49 -7.25 -27.59 -18.20
CA ARG A 49 -7.38 -27.85 -19.64
C ARG A 49 -5.98 -27.95 -20.24
N ARG A 50 -5.70 -29.16 -20.71
CA ARG A 50 -4.57 -29.49 -21.58
C ARG A 50 -4.68 -28.59 -22.80
N ASP A 51 -3.65 -27.81 -23.07
CA ASP A 51 -3.31 -27.45 -24.44
C ASP A 51 -1.79 -27.67 -24.58
N GLU A 52 -1.44 -28.58 -25.49
CA GLU A 52 -0.07 -28.99 -25.81
C GLU A 52 0.66 -27.95 -26.68
N ASP A 53 0.11 -26.75 -26.89
CA ASP A 53 0.78 -25.68 -27.63
C ASP A 53 0.13 -24.32 -27.35
N GLY A 54 0.96 -23.32 -27.04
CA GLY A 54 0.73 -21.88 -27.33
C GLY A 54 -0.45 -21.16 -26.65
N ASP A 55 -0.11 -20.22 -25.75
CA ASP A 55 -0.97 -19.20 -25.11
C ASP A 55 -2.13 -19.71 -24.26
N ALA A 56 -1.93 -19.64 -22.94
CA ALA A 56 -2.94 -19.91 -21.94
C ALA A 56 -4.09 -18.89 -22.00
N GLU A 57 -5.22 -19.28 -22.60
CA GLU A 57 -6.44 -18.47 -22.60
C GLU A 57 -6.91 -18.21 -21.16
N MET A 58 -7.17 -16.94 -20.83
CA MET A 58 -7.69 -16.54 -19.52
C MET A 58 -9.09 -17.15 -19.33
N VAL A 59 -9.33 -17.78 -18.19
CA VAL A 59 -10.62 -18.44 -17.91
C VAL A 59 -11.49 -17.47 -17.12
N ASN A 60 -12.68 -17.18 -17.64
CA ASN A 60 -13.68 -16.41 -16.91
C ASN A 60 -14.30 -17.25 -15.79
N LEU A 61 -14.49 -16.61 -14.64
CA LEU A 61 -15.26 -17.16 -13.54
C LEU A 61 -16.73 -17.24 -13.97
N SER A 62 -17.46 -18.28 -13.55
CA SER A 62 -18.89 -18.34 -13.83
C SER A 62 -19.62 -17.19 -13.12
N GLU A 63 -20.61 -16.57 -13.77
CA GLU A 63 -21.35 -15.44 -13.20
C GLU A 63 -21.99 -15.79 -11.85
N ASP A 64 -22.52 -17.02 -11.74
CA ASP A 64 -23.14 -17.53 -10.51
C ASP A 64 -22.15 -17.66 -9.34
N ILE A 65 -20.92 -18.16 -9.59
CA ILE A 65 -19.90 -18.23 -8.54
C ILE A 65 -19.33 -16.85 -8.23
N GLU A 66 -19.12 -16.01 -9.24
CA GLU A 66 -18.64 -14.65 -9.05
C GLU A 66 -19.58 -13.84 -8.14
N GLU A 67 -20.89 -13.85 -8.41
CA GLU A 67 -21.87 -13.11 -7.61
C GLU A 67 -21.84 -13.59 -6.15
N ARG A 68 -21.82 -14.90 -5.93
CA ARG A 68 -21.77 -15.49 -4.58
C ARG A 68 -20.46 -15.18 -3.85
N LEU A 69 -19.32 -15.18 -4.55
CA LEU A 69 -18.03 -14.81 -3.98
C LEU A 69 -17.93 -13.31 -3.70
N CYS A 70 -18.55 -12.46 -4.52
CA CYS A 70 -18.65 -11.03 -4.22
C CYS A 70 -19.47 -10.77 -2.96
N ILE A 71 -20.59 -11.48 -2.77
CA ILE A 71 -21.35 -11.41 -1.51
C ILE A 71 -20.47 -11.86 -0.34
N LEU A 72 -19.72 -12.97 -0.50
CA LEU A 72 -18.79 -13.44 0.53
C LEU A 72 -17.72 -12.39 0.86
N TRP A 73 -17.18 -11.72 -0.16
CA TRP A 73 -16.26 -10.60 0.01
C TRP A 73 -16.90 -9.48 0.84
N ASP A 74 -18.09 -9.02 0.49
CA ASP A 74 -18.76 -7.95 1.23
C ASP A 74 -18.97 -8.33 2.71
N ILE A 75 -19.47 -9.53 2.99
CA ILE A 75 -19.75 -9.96 4.37
C ILE A 75 -18.49 -10.28 5.18
N SER A 76 -17.37 -10.59 4.52
CA SER A 76 -16.09 -10.83 5.21
C SER A 76 -15.55 -9.58 5.93
N ALA A 77 -16.07 -8.39 5.66
CA ALA A 77 -15.78 -7.20 6.46
C ALA A 77 -16.38 -7.26 7.89
N ASN A 78 -17.19 -8.27 8.21
CA ASN A 78 -17.66 -8.53 9.57
C ASN A 78 -16.68 -9.46 10.32
N GLN A 79 -16.37 -9.12 11.58
CA GLN A 79 -15.39 -9.85 12.38
C GLN A 79 -15.77 -11.31 12.63
N GLU A 80 -17.05 -11.59 12.91
CA GLU A 80 -17.52 -12.95 13.19
C GLU A 80 -17.49 -13.82 11.94
N VAL A 81 -17.81 -13.24 10.77
CA VAL A 81 -17.65 -13.91 9.47
C VAL A 81 -16.19 -14.22 9.20
N SER A 82 -15.29 -13.25 9.41
CA SER A 82 -13.85 -13.45 9.25
C SER A 82 -13.30 -14.51 10.21
N ALA A 83 -13.77 -14.53 11.46
CA ALA A 83 -13.37 -15.54 12.45
C ALA A 83 -13.83 -16.93 12.01
N PHE A 84 -15.06 -17.05 11.49
CA PHE A 84 -15.57 -18.32 10.96
C PHE A 84 -14.80 -18.78 9.70
N LEU A 85 -14.43 -17.86 8.80
CA LEU A 85 -13.59 -18.17 7.65
C LEU A 85 -12.21 -18.71 8.08
N LEU A 86 -11.62 -18.13 9.13
CA LEU A 86 -10.38 -18.61 9.71
C LEU A 86 -10.54 -19.99 10.35
N GLU A 87 -11.61 -20.22 11.12
CA GLU A 87 -11.92 -21.52 11.73
C GLU A 87 -12.05 -22.64 10.67
N PHE A 88 -12.58 -22.29 9.49
CA PHE A 88 -12.72 -23.21 8.37
C PHE A 88 -11.44 -23.39 7.52
N ASP A 89 -10.31 -22.81 7.94
CA ASP A 89 -9.03 -22.87 7.20
C ASP A 89 -9.13 -22.31 5.76
N THR A 90 -9.99 -21.30 5.58
CA THR A 90 -10.19 -20.62 4.29
C THR A 90 -8.89 -20.04 3.71
N PRO A 91 -7.95 -19.46 4.51
CA PRO A 91 -6.68 -19.00 3.98
C PRO A 91 -5.88 -20.10 3.25
N THR A 92 -5.80 -21.30 3.82
CA THR A 92 -5.12 -22.45 3.19
C THR A 92 -5.82 -22.87 1.90
N LEU A 93 -7.16 -22.90 1.92
CA LEU A 93 -7.98 -23.16 0.74
C LEU A 93 -7.66 -22.16 -0.38
N PHE A 94 -7.60 -20.85 -0.06
CA PHE A 94 -7.33 -19.81 -1.03
C PHE A 94 -5.92 -19.90 -1.63
N VAL A 95 -4.90 -20.23 -0.83
CA VAL A 95 -3.55 -20.53 -1.34
C VAL A 95 -3.59 -21.62 -2.41
N GLY A 96 -4.38 -22.68 -2.15
CA GLY A 96 -4.58 -23.80 -3.07
C GLY A 96 -5.33 -23.44 -4.36
N LEU A 97 -6.13 -22.38 -4.36
CA LEU A 97 -6.88 -21.89 -5.52
C LEU A 97 -6.13 -20.82 -6.33
N ILE A 98 -5.45 -19.90 -5.65
CA ILE A 98 -4.72 -18.79 -6.27
C ILE A 98 -3.58 -19.31 -7.13
N SER A 99 -2.87 -20.34 -6.68
CA SER A 99 -1.68 -20.85 -7.37
C SER A 99 -1.98 -21.47 -8.76
N PRO A 100 -3.01 -22.33 -8.93
CA PRO A 100 -3.31 -22.95 -10.23
C PRO A 100 -4.29 -22.16 -11.11
N THR A 101 -5.04 -21.18 -10.58
CA THR A 101 -6.08 -20.50 -11.37
C THR A 101 -5.49 -19.58 -12.44
N LYS A 102 -6.20 -19.48 -13.57
CA LYS A 102 -5.94 -18.52 -14.65
C LYS A 102 -6.98 -17.39 -14.69
N SER A 103 -7.84 -17.30 -13.68
CA SER A 103 -8.87 -16.27 -13.57
C SER A 103 -8.39 -15.15 -12.65
N PRO A 104 -7.99 -13.97 -13.17
CA PRO A 104 -7.59 -12.86 -12.30
C PRO A 104 -8.75 -12.39 -11.44
N ARG A 105 -9.99 -12.47 -11.95
CA ARG A 105 -11.18 -12.10 -11.18
C ARG A 105 -11.35 -12.96 -9.93
N LEU A 106 -11.12 -14.27 -10.04
CA LEU A 106 -11.10 -15.13 -8.87
C LEU A 106 -10.00 -14.70 -7.90
N VAL A 107 -8.76 -14.50 -8.37
CA VAL A 107 -7.64 -14.08 -7.52
C VAL A 107 -7.93 -12.76 -6.81
N GLU A 108 -8.45 -11.76 -7.53
CA GLU A 108 -8.86 -10.47 -7.01
C GLU A 108 -9.84 -10.64 -5.82
N ILE A 109 -10.90 -11.43 -6.00
CA ILE A 109 -11.92 -11.64 -4.97
C ILE A 109 -11.32 -12.37 -3.75
N LEU A 110 -10.53 -13.43 -3.97
CA LEU A 110 -9.91 -14.19 -2.88
C LEU A 110 -8.94 -13.33 -2.06
N VAL A 111 -8.11 -12.52 -2.73
CA VAL A 111 -7.21 -11.55 -2.07
C VAL A 111 -8.01 -10.45 -1.38
N GLY A 112 -9.13 -10.03 -1.97
CA GLY A 112 -10.06 -9.07 -1.38
C GLY A 112 -10.66 -9.54 -0.05
N ILE A 113 -11.11 -10.79 0.01
CA ILE A 113 -11.60 -11.46 1.22
C ILE A 113 -10.48 -11.53 2.28
N LEU A 114 -9.27 -11.98 1.91
CA LEU A 114 -8.12 -12.00 2.83
C LEU A 114 -7.80 -10.60 3.38
N GLY A 115 -7.88 -9.59 2.52
CA GLY A 115 -7.71 -8.19 2.90
C GLY A 115 -8.71 -7.73 3.95
N ASN A 116 -9.98 -8.17 3.85
CA ASN A 116 -11.00 -7.88 4.85
C ASN A 116 -10.74 -8.65 6.16
N MET A 117 -10.43 -9.94 6.08
CA MET A 117 -10.10 -10.76 7.26
C MET A 117 -8.95 -10.16 8.07
N CYS A 118 -7.90 -9.68 7.37
CA CYS A 118 -6.72 -9.11 8.00
C CYS A 118 -6.94 -7.75 8.65
N THR A 119 -8.11 -7.12 8.50
CA THR A 119 -8.41 -5.85 9.21
C THR A 119 -8.55 -6.02 10.72
N PHE A 120 -8.80 -7.25 11.17
CA PHE A 120 -8.91 -7.60 12.59
C PHE A 120 -7.59 -8.18 13.08
N GLU A 121 -6.98 -7.55 14.08
CA GLU A 121 -5.64 -7.92 14.57
C GLU A 121 -5.56 -9.39 15.03
N GLU A 122 -6.61 -9.87 15.71
CA GLU A 122 -6.73 -11.25 16.21
C GLU A 122 -6.77 -12.31 15.09
N ILE A 123 -7.19 -11.90 13.88
CA ILE A 123 -7.32 -12.77 12.70
C ILE A 123 -6.10 -12.63 11.79
N CYS A 124 -5.55 -11.42 11.70
CA CYS A 124 -4.43 -11.09 10.82
C CYS A 124 -3.19 -11.94 11.09
N GLU A 125 -2.82 -12.14 12.36
CA GLU A 125 -1.64 -12.95 12.71
C GLU A 125 -1.82 -14.43 12.32
N PRO A 126 -2.91 -15.14 12.71
CA PRO A 126 -3.17 -16.49 12.23
C PRO A 126 -3.20 -16.62 10.71
N VAL A 127 -3.88 -15.70 10.00
CA VAL A 127 -3.90 -15.68 8.53
C VAL A 127 -2.47 -15.57 8.00
N SER A 128 -1.66 -14.66 8.54
CA SER A 128 -0.26 -14.46 8.11
C SER A 128 0.64 -15.67 8.35
N LYS A 129 0.31 -16.53 9.32
CA LYS A 129 1.01 -17.80 9.60
C LYS A 129 0.58 -18.95 8.70
N THR A 130 -0.42 -18.75 7.83
CA THR A 130 -0.86 -19.76 6.87
C THR A 130 0.29 -20.13 5.94
N ASP A 131 0.57 -21.43 5.82
CA ASP A 131 1.66 -21.93 5.01
C ASP A 131 1.58 -21.41 3.58
N CYS A 132 2.70 -20.90 3.08
CA CYS A 132 2.87 -20.34 1.74
C CYS A 132 2.08 -19.06 1.41
N LEU A 133 1.13 -18.61 2.24
CA LEU A 133 0.27 -17.46 1.94
C LEU A 133 1.08 -16.23 1.59
N VAL A 134 1.99 -15.81 2.48
CA VAL A 134 2.80 -14.61 2.28
C VAL A 134 3.63 -14.73 0.99
N ARG A 135 4.22 -15.89 0.72
CA ARG A 135 5.03 -16.12 -0.49
C ARG A 135 4.18 -16.02 -1.76
N VAL A 136 2.97 -16.56 -1.76
CA VAL A 136 2.02 -16.44 -2.87
C VAL A 136 1.62 -14.97 -3.07
N CYS A 137 1.33 -14.24 -1.99
CA CYS A 137 1.03 -12.81 -2.06
C CYS A 137 2.21 -11.99 -2.65
N LEU A 138 3.44 -12.25 -2.22
CA LEU A 138 4.62 -11.56 -2.79
C LEU A 138 4.86 -11.92 -4.27
N TRP A 139 4.57 -13.16 -4.66
CA TRP A 139 4.60 -13.57 -6.07
C TRP A 139 3.54 -12.83 -6.92
N LEU A 140 2.33 -12.61 -6.38
CA LEU A 140 1.26 -11.88 -7.05
C LEU A 140 1.59 -10.40 -7.35
N LEU A 141 2.63 -9.81 -6.74
CA LEU A 141 3.12 -8.47 -7.11
C LEU A 141 3.58 -8.42 -8.58
N GLY A 142 3.93 -9.56 -9.18
CA GLY A 142 4.25 -9.68 -10.60
C GLY A 142 3.03 -9.84 -11.53
N SER A 143 1.80 -9.78 -11.00
CA SER A 143 0.58 -9.83 -11.82
C SER A 143 0.45 -8.61 -12.74
N THR A 144 -0.15 -8.80 -13.91
CA THR A 144 -0.52 -7.69 -14.81
C THR A 144 -1.93 -7.18 -14.57
N ASP A 145 -2.71 -7.85 -13.72
CA ASP A 145 -4.09 -7.50 -13.41
C ASP A 145 -4.17 -6.41 -12.33
N VAL A 146 -4.58 -5.20 -12.73
CA VAL A 146 -4.64 -4.02 -11.86
C VAL A 146 -5.58 -4.22 -10.65
N PRO A 147 -6.82 -4.74 -10.80
CA PRO A 147 -7.68 -5.01 -9.65
C PRO A 147 -7.05 -5.94 -8.62
N THR A 148 -6.42 -7.04 -9.06
CA THR A 148 -5.69 -7.96 -8.17
C THR A 148 -4.57 -7.23 -7.43
N LEU A 149 -3.75 -6.45 -8.14
CA LEU A 149 -2.66 -5.70 -7.51
C LEU A 149 -3.15 -4.67 -6.49
N LEU A 150 -4.30 -4.02 -6.75
CA LEU A 150 -4.93 -3.09 -5.80
C LEU A 150 -5.33 -3.80 -4.51
N GLN A 151 -5.99 -4.96 -4.60
CA GLN A 151 -6.37 -5.75 -3.42
C GLN A 151 -5.14 -6.27 -2.67
N LEU A 152 -4.12 -6.70 -3.40
CA LEU A 152 -2.87 -7.15 -2.82
C LEU A 152 -2.14 -6.02 -2.07
N CYS A 153 -2.04 -4.83 -2.67
CA CYS A 153 -1.45 -3.67 -2.00
C CYS A 153 -2.22 -3.30 -0.73
N ARG A 154 -3.56 -3.42 -0.74
CA ARG A 154 -4.41 -3.20 0.45
C ARG A 154 -4.12 -4.23 1.53
N LEU A 155 -4.09 -5.52 1.18
CA LEU A 155 -3.75 -6.60 2.11
C LEU A 155 -2.37 -6.39 2.75
N LEU A 156 -1.33 -6.12 1.94
CA LEU A 156 0.03 -5.89 2.42
C LEU A 156 0.10 -4.70 3.38
N GLN A 157 -0.54 -3.58 3.05
CA GLN A 157 -0.59 -2.41 3.93
C GLN A 157 -1.28 -2.70 5.26
N THR A 158 -2.41 -3.43 5.23
CA THR A 158 -3.14 -3.85 6.43
C THR A 158 -2.28 -4.75 7.32
N CYS A 159 -1.68 -5.80 6.75
CA CYS A 159 -0.85 -6.74 7.51
C CYS A 159 0.40 -6.08 8.11
N LEU A 160 1.05 -5.19 7.37
CA LEU A 160 2.21 -4.43 7.87
C LEU A 160 1.83 -3.39 8.94
N ALA A 161 0.56 -3.02 9.07
CA ALA A 161 0.08 -2.12 10.11
C ALA A 161 -0.14 -2.82 11.47
N HIS A 162 -0.46 -4.12 11.45
CA HIS A 162 -0.61 -4.91 12.68
C HIS A 162 0.74 -5.36 13.21
N ARG A 163 1.05 -5.05 14.47
CA ARG A 163 2.37 -5.35 15.08
C ARG A 163 2.68 -6.86 15.08
N SER A 164 1.68 -7.69 15.33
CA SER A 164 1.80 -9.15 15.41
C SER A 164 2.09 -9.79 14.04
N ALA A 165 1.42 -9.32 12.98
CA ALA A 165 1.59 -9.84 11.62
C ALA A 165 2.83 -9.26 10.92
N SER A 166 3.15 -7.99 11.16
CA SER A 166 4.19 -7.24 10.45
C SER A 166 5.51 -8.02 10.37
N ALA A 167 6.00 -8.56 11.49
CA ALA A 167 7.26 -9.35 11.54
C ALA A 167 7.29 -10.50 10.52
N ILE A 168 6.18 -11.24 10.36
CA ILE A 168 6.09 -12.39 9.45
C ILE A 168 6.21 -11.95 7.99
N TRP A 169 5.51 -10.87 7.63
CA TRP A 169 5.56 -10.32 6.28
C TRP A 169 6.93 -9.75 5.95
N ILE A 170 7.58 -9.12 6.91
CA ILE A 170 8.92 -8.55 6.75
C ILE A 170 9.96 -9.62 6.50
N ASP A 171 9.95 -10.68 7.32
CA ASP A 171 10.92 -11.77 7.16
C ASP A 171 10.72 -12.44 5.79
N SER A 172 9.47 -12.62 5.36
CA SER A 172 9.18 -13.15 4.01
C SER A 172 9.60 -12.21 2.88
N ILE A 173 9.44 -10.89 3.04
CA ILE A 173 9.94 -9.89 2.09
C ILE A 173 11.47 -9.95 2.02
N ARG A 174 12.16 -10.12 3.17
CA ARG A 174 13.61 -10.25 3.21
C ARG A 174 14.07 -11.51 2.46
N ASP A 175 13.37 -12.63 2.65
CA ASP A 175 13.67 -13.89 1.97
C ASP A 175 13.39 -13.81 0.45
N ASN A 176 12.53 -12.88 0.01
CA ASN A 176 12.14 -12.68 -1.40
C ASN A 176 12.49 -11.25 -1.88
N LEU A 177 13.58 -10.68 -1.37
CA LEU A 177 13.88 -9.25 -1.49
C LEU A 177 14.02 -8.78 -2.93
N ALA A 178 14.87 -9.42 -3.72
CA ALA A 178 15.13 -9.02 -5.10
C ALA A 178 13.85 -9.09 -5.97
N PRO A 179 13.12 -10.23 -6.05
CA PRO A 179 11.85 -10.28 -6.79
C PRO A 179 10.82 -9.25 -6.33
N THR A 180 10.73 -9.01 -5.01
CA THR A 180 9.76 -8.05 -4.46
C THR A 180 10.11 -6.62 -4.89
N VAL A 181 11.39 -6.23 -4.80
CA VAL A 181 11.86 -4.92 -5.25
C VAL A 181 11.67 -4.77 -6.77
N ASP A 182 11.98 -5.79 -7.55
CA ASP A 182 11.80 -5.79 -9.01
C ASP A 182 10.32 -5.59 -9.40
N HIS A 183 9.39 -6.29 -8.74
CA HIS A 183 7.96 -6.12 -9.00
C HIS A 183 7.46 -4.72 -8.61
N LEU A 184 7.86 -4.21 -7.43
CA LEU A 184 7.50 -2.86 -7.00
C LEU A 184 8.03 -1.80 -7.98
N GLN A 185 9.29 -1.94 -8.42
CA GLN A 185 9.90 -1.07 -9.41
C GLN A 185 9.14 -1.15 -10.75
N HIS A 186 8.75 -2.35 -11.19
CA HIS A 186 8.00 -2.55 -12.42
C HIS A 186 6.64 -1.84 -12.37
N ILE A 187 5.89 -1.98 -11.27
CA ILE A 187 4.60 -1.30 -11.09
C ILE A 187 4.78 0.22 -11.14
N LEU A 188 5.74 0.77 -10.38
CA LEU A 188 6.02 2.21 -10.34
C LEU A 188 6.42 2.77 -11.71
N CYS A 189 7.18 2.01 -12.50
CA CYS A 189 7.66 2.46 -13.79
C CYS A 189 6.62 2.34 -14.92
N ASN A 190 5.75 1.32 -14.89
CA ASN A 190 4.94 0.93 -16.04
C ASN A 190 3.43 1.15 -15.87
N SER A 191 2.92 1.33 -14.65
CA SER A 191 1.49 1.56 -14.45
C SER A 191 1.08 2.98 -14.86
N MET A 192 -0.09 3.09 -15.50
CA MET A 192 -0.80 4.36 -15.74
C MET A 192 -2.06 4.49 -14.87
N ASN A 193 -2.34 3.48 -14.03
CA ASN A 193 -3.47 3.53 -13.12
C ASN A 193 -3.08 4.30 -11.85
N GLY A 194 -3.67 5.48 -11.66
CA GLY A 194 -3.34 6.37 -10.54
C GLY A 194 -3.63 5.77 -9.16
N ASP A 195 -4.68 4.96 -9.02
CA ASP A 195 -5.01 4.30 -7.74
C ASP A 195 -3.95 3.25 -7.39
N LEU A 196 -3.53 2.44 -8.36
CA LEU A 196 -2.49 1.43 -8.18
C LEU A 196 -1.15 2.09 -7.84
N LEU A 197 -0.75 3.13 -8.56
CA LEU A 197 0.49 3.86 -8.26
C LEU A 197 0.45 4.49 -6.87
N SER A 198 -0.65 5.16 -6.50
CA SER A 198 -0.79 5.76 -5.17
C SER A 198 -0.73 4.69 -4.07
N SER A 199 -1.38 3.54 -4.27
CA SER A 199 -1.34 2.42 -3.33
C SER A 199 0.06 1.81 -3.23
N THR A 200 0.75 1.65 -4.35
CA THR A 200 2.12 1.12 -4.42
C THR A 200 3.10 2.07 -3.74
N LEU A 201 2.98 3.38 -3.96
CA LEU A 201 3.80 4.40 -3.29
C LEU A 201 3.61 4.37 -1.76
N ARG A 202 2.37 4.22 -1.28
CA ARG A 202 2.08 4.07 0.15
C ARG A 202 2.66 2.77 0.73
N LEU A 203 2.59 1.68 -0.03
CA LEU A 203 3.21 0.41 0.35
C LEU A 203 4.74 0.55 0.45
N VAL A 204 5.38 1.13 -0.58
CA VAL A 204 6.83 1.39 -0.59
C VAL A 204 7.22 2.30 0.57
N HIS A 205 6.47 3.39 0.81
CA HIS A 205 6.72 4.29 1.93
C HIS A 205 6.75 3.54 3.26
N ARG A 206 5.75 2.70 3.53
CA ARG A 206 5.66 1.89 4.75
C ARG A 206 6.81 0.88 4.88
N ILE A 207 7.11 0.13 3.83
CA ILE A 207 8.15 -0.90 3.85
C ILE A 207 9.53 -0.26 4.02
N VAL A 208 9.81 0.81 3.26
CA VAL A 208 11.03 1.58 3.38
C VAL A 208 11.13 2.11 4.79
N ASP A 209 10.16 2.85 5.32
CA ASP A 209 10.24 3.46 6.66
C ASP A 209 10.61 2.46 7.77
N THR A 210 10.10 1.23 7.66
CA THR A 210 10.20 0.23 8.72
C THR A 210 11.39 -0.74 8.56
N HIS A 211 11.97 -0.92 7.37
CA HIS A 211 12.93 -2.03 7.10
C HIS A 211 14.22 -1.64 6.38
N SER A 212 15.34 -1.70 7.09
CA SER A 212 16.67 -1.36 6.56
C SER A 212 17.14 -2.22 5.38
N SER A 213 16.82 -3.52 5.34
CA SER A 213 17.21 -4.37 4.21
C SER A 213 16.51 -3.97 2.91
N VAL A 214 15.25 -3.54 3.00
CA VAL A 214 14.52 -3.03 1.83
C VAL A 214 15.05 -1.65 1.46
N LYS A 215 15.28 -0.76 2.43
CA LYS A 215 15.93 0.55 2.20
C LYS A 215 17.23 0.40 1.40
N LEU A 216 18.10 -0.54 1.81
CA LEU A 216 19.36 -0.78 1.12
C LEU A 216 19.16 -1.30 -0.31
N ALA A 217 18.21 -2.21 -0.53
CA ALA A 217 17.94 -2.75 -1.85
C ALA A 217 17.29 -1.74 -2.81
N THR A 218 16.48 -0.81 -2.30
CA THR A 218 15.81 0.23 -3.10
C THR A 218 16.62 1.52 -3.24
N ALA A 219 17.74 1.67 -2.52
CA ALA A 219 18.67 2.78 -2.66
C ALA A 219 19.58 2.65 -3.91
N ASN A 220 18.95 2.64 -5.08
CA ASN A 220 19.63 2.59 -6.37
C ASN A 220 18.97 3.53 -7.39
N LEU A 221 19.68 3.83 -8.48
CA LEU A 221 19.25 4.82 -9.48
C LEU A 221 17.98 4.38 -10.21
N GLU A 222 17.89 3.10 -10.56
CA GLU A 222 16.76 2.52 -11.30
C GLU A 222 15.46 2.61 -10.50
N PHE A 223 15.52 2.30 -9.21
CA PHE A 223 14.38 2.39 -8.31
C PHE A 223 13.96 3.84 -8.08
N VAL A 224 14.92 4.76 -7.86
CA VAL A 224 14.60 6.19 -7.74
C VAL A 224 13.97 6.74 -9.01
N ARG A 225 14.43 6.32 -10.19
CA ARG A 225 13.79 6.70 -11.47
C ARG A 225 12.37 6.18 -11.58
N ALA A 226 12.11 4.93 -11.21
CA ALA A 226 10.76 4.39 -11.19
C ALA A 226 9.85 5.14 -10.20
N LEU A 227 10.35 5.41 -9.00
CA LEU A 227 9.67 6.19 -7.96
C LEU A 227 9.34 7.62 -8.44
N THR A 228 10.30 8.26 -9.09
CA THR A 228 10.19 9.62 -9.65
C THR A 228 9.21 9.67 -10.81
N SER A 229 9.26 8.70 -11.73
CA SER A 229 8.28 8.53 -12.80
C SER A 229 6.85 8.40 -12.28
N ALA A 230 6.65 7.59 -11.22
CA ALA A 230 5.35 7.47 -10.57
C ALA A 230 4.90 8.81 -9.96
N ALA A 231 5.77 9.49 -9.20
CA ALA A 231 5.45 10.77 -8.57
C ALA A 231 5.12 11.89 -9.57
N MET A 232 5.74 11.87 -10.76
CA MET A 232 5.45 12.82 -11.84
C MET A 232 4.02 12.73 -12.36
N GLN A 233 3.29 11.64 -12.10
CA GLN A 233 1.87 11.53 -12.43
C GLN A 233 0.95 12.26 -11.40
N PHE A 234 1.51 12.72 -10.28
CA PHE A 234 0.78 13.26 -9.13
C PHE A 234 1.20 14.69 -8.76
N LEU A 235 1.58 15.52 -9.74
CA LEU A 235 2.08 16.89 -9.50
C LEU A 235 1.09 17.80 -8.73
N SER A 236 -0.20 17.49 -8.72
CA SER A 236 -1.23 18.24 -7.98
C SER A 236 -1.62 17.63 -6.64
N ARG A 237 -1.02 16.50 -6.23
CA ARG A 237 -1.41 15.71 -5.05
C ARG A 237 -0.35 15.81 -3.95
N ASN A 238 -0.56 16.72 -3.01
CA ASN A 238 0.40 16.99 -1.92
C ASN A 238 0.72 15.75 -1.07
N ASP A 239 -0.26 14.90 -0.78
CA ASP A 239 -0.10 13.67 0.02
C ASP A 239 0.88 12.69 -0.61
N VAL A 240 0.81 12.54 -1.94
CA VAL A 240 1.71 11.66 -2.69
C VAL A 240 3.12 12.25 -2.76
N LEU A 241 3.24 13.54 -3.05
CA LEU A 241 4.54 14.22 -3.11
C LEU A 241 5.24 14.23 -1.74
N ARG A 242 4.49 14.38 -0.64
CA ARG A 242 5.04 14.26 0.72
C ARG A 242 5.62 12.86 0.97
N SER A 243 4.89 11.83 0.56
CA SER A 243 5.35 10.44 0.70
C SER A 243 6.61 10.18 -0.14
N TYR A 244 6.66 10.72 -1.36
CA TYR A 244 7.83 10.68 -2.25
C TYR A 244 9.09 11.26 -1.59
N TRP A 245 9.00 12.50 -1.10
CA TRP A 245 10.14 13.16 -0.45
C TRP A 245 10.57 12.45 0.84
N HIS A 246 9.60 11.92 1.59
CA HIS A 246 9.92 11.11 2.77
C HIS A 246 10.68 9.84 2.39
N ILE A 247 10.26 9.10 1.35
CA ILE A 247 10.99 7.91 0.88
C ILE A 247 12.43 8.28 0.54
N LEU A 248 12.65 9.31 -0.27
CA LEU A 248 14.00 9.72 -0.67
C LEU A 248 14.89 10.11 0.52
N TYR A 249 14.34 10.90 1.46
CA TYR A 249 15.05 11.27 2.68
C TYR A 249 15.40 10.03 3.51
N THR A 250 14.44 9.11 3.71
CA THR A 250 14.68 7.87 4.48
C THR A 250 15.75 6.99 3.85
N LEU A 251 15.76 6.85 2.52
CA LEU A 251 16.80 6.10 1.81
C LEU A 251 18.17 6.76 2.00
N GLU A 252 18.25 8.08 1.89
CA GLU A 252 19.49 8.83 2.01
C GLU A 252 20.10 8.75 3.40
N CYS A 253 19.28 8.90 4.45
CA CYS A 253 19.74 8.85 5.84
C CYS A 253 20.51 7.56 6.18
N GLU A 254 20.17 6.44 5.54
CA GLU A 254 20.82 5.15 5.82
C GLU A 254 21.91 4.77 4.81
N THR A 255 21.84 5.24 3.57
CA THR A 255 22.67 4.69 2.48
C THR A 255 23.64 5.70 1.87
N GLN A 256 23.44 7.00 2.06
CA GLN A 256 24.30 8.07 1.51
C GLN A 256 24.49 7.95 -0.01
N PHE A 257 23.42 7.57 -0.72
CA PHE A 257 23.42 7.26 -2.15
C PHE A 257 23.04 8.45 -3.03
N ALA A 258 22.57 9.57 -2.46
CA ALA A 258 22.19 10.78 -3.17
C ALA A 258 23.25 11.32 -4.14
N PRO A 259 24.58 11.20 -3.87
CA PRO A 259 25.61 11.58 -4.85
C PRO A 259 25.50 10.87 -6.21
N LEU A 260 24.82 9.72 -6.29
CA LEU A 260 24.61 8.97 -7.53
C LEU A 260 23.40 9.49 -8.34
N LEU A 261 22.60 10.40 -7.75
CA LEU A 261 21.32 10.86 -8.29
C LEU A 261 21.40 12.19 -9.03
N ASP A 262 22.60 12.70 -9.33
CA ASP A 262 22.80 13.91 -10.14
C ASP A 262 22.09 13.83 -11.51
N LEU A 263 21.84 12.61 -12.01
CA LEU A 263 21.13 12.36 -13.27
C LEU A 263 19.60 12.53 -13.18
N CYS A 264 19.06 12.74 -11.98
CA CYS A 264 17.62 12.90 -11.71
C CYS A 264 17.25 14.32 -11.29
N VAL A 265 18.21 15.27 -11.30
CA VAL A 265 18.01 16.62 -10.77
C VAL A 265 16.89 17.38 -11.49
N ASP A 266 16.79 17.26 -12.81
CA ASP A 266 15.72 17.91 -13.57
C ASP A 266 14.32 17.47 -13.11
N ASP A 267 14.16 16.16 -12.81
CA ASP A 267 12.91 15.63 -12.28
C ASP A 267 12.65 16.10 -10.85
N PHE A 268 13.70 16.16 -10.01
CA PHE A 268 13.61 16.71 -8.66
C PHE A 268 13.19 18.19 -8.66
N VAL A 269 13.69 19.00 -9.60
CA VAL A 269 13.26 20.39 -9.81
C VAL A 269 11.75 20.42 -10.11
N CYS A 270 11.28 19.58 -11.04
CA CYS A 270 9.87 19.54 -11.42
C CYS A 270 8.97 19.16 -10.23
N LEU A 271 9.34 18.11 -9.50
CA LEU A 271 8.60 17.64 -8.33
C LEU A 271 8.65 18.62 -7.16
N LEU A 272 9.76 19.33 -6.97
CA LEU A 272 9.88 20.33 -5.92
C LEU A 272 8.98 21.52 -6.22
N LYS A 273 8.96 22.02 -7.47
CA LYS A 273 8.04 23.09 -7.88
C LYS A 273 6.59 22.69 -7.65
N ALA A 274 6.22 21.49 -8.08
CA ALA A 274 4.89 20.94 -7.88
C ALA A 274 4.53 20.85 -6.39
N PHE A 275 5.46 20.35 -5.56
CA PHE A 275 5.27 20.26 -4.12
C PHE A 275 5.07 21.64 -3.49
N LEU A 276 5.92 22.62 -3.81
CA LEU A 276 5.83 24.00 -3.33
C LEU A 276 4.51 24.67 -3.72
N ALA A 277 4.06 24.47 -4.96
CA ALA A 277 2.79 24.99 -5.46
C ALA A 277 1.56 24.31 -4.83
N SER A 278 1.73 23.10 -4.29
CA SER A 278 0.66 22.34 -3.62
C SER A 278 0.55 22.57 -2.12
N LEU A 279 1.43 23.41 -1.54
CA LEU A 279 1.38 23.72 -0.12
C LEU A 279 0.11 24.52 0.22
N PRO A 280 -0.55 24.28 1.37
CA PRO A 280 -1.74 25.02 1.74
C PRO A 280 -1.44 26.52 1.96
N ASP A 281 -2.21 27.41 1.33
CA ASP A 281 -2.04 28.86 1.48
C ASP A 281 -2.25 29.32 2.93
N ASP A 282 -3.15 28.66 3.66
CA ASP A 282 -3.47 28.96 5.07
C ASP A 282 -2.53 28.25 6.07
N SER A 283 -1.48 27.57 5.59
CA SER A 283 -0.53 26.89 6.49
C SER A 283 0.23 27.88 7.37
N THR A 284 0.36 27.53 8.65
CA THR A 284 1.21 28.30 9.55
C THR A 284 2.67 28.20 9.12
N ARG A 285 3.48 29.20 9.50
CA ARG A 285 4.92 29.19 9.22
C ARG A 285 5.61 27.91 9.75
N ALA A 286 5.20 27.43 10.92
CA ALA A 286 5.71 26.19 11.52
C ALA A 286 5.35 24.94 10.68
N GLU A 287 4.09 24.81 10.26
CA GLU A 287 3.64 23.72 9.40
C GLU A 287 4.38 23.72 8.05
N ARG A 288 4.57 24.91 7.47
CA ARG A 288 5.31 25.07 6.23
C ARG A 288 6.76 24.60 6.37
N TYR A 289 7.44 24.95 7.47
CA TYR A 289 8.80 24.46 7.73
C TYR A 289 8.84 22.95 7.94
N GLN A 290 7.89 22.39 8.68
CA GLN A 290 7.81 20.95 8.88
C GLN A 290 7.65 20.20 7.54
N LEU A 291 6.84 20.71 6.62
CA LEU A 291 6.65 20.13 5.29
C LEU A 291 7.90 20.23 4.41
N LEU A 292 8.69 21.30 4.56
CA LEU A 292 9.87 21.58 3.74
C LEU A 292 11.15 20.94 4.26
N CYS A 293 11.19 20.53 5.53
CA CYS A 293 12.37 19.90 6.14
C CYS A 293 12.89 18.71 5.31
N LEU A 294 12.03 17.74 4.99
CA LEU A 294 12.46 16.50 4.33
C LEU A 294 12.96 16.72 2.89
N PRO A 295 12.21 17.41 2.00
CA PRO A 295 12.69 17.69 0.64
C PRO A 295 14.04 18.41 0.65
N TYR A 296 14.18 19.49 1.42
CA TYR A 296 15.41 20.27 1.41
C TYR A 296 16.58 19.55 2.08
N SER A 297 16.34 18.74 3.12
CA SER A 297 17.39 17.94 3.74
C SER A 297 17.93 16.87 2.78
N PHE A 298 17.04 16.22 2.03
CA PHE A 298 17.45 15.31 0.96
C PHE A 298 18.23 16.06 -0.13
N LEU A 299 17.70 17.16 -0.66
CA LEU A 299 18.35 17.90 -1.74
C LEU A 299 19.73 18.47 -1.34
N ALA A 300 19.92 18.81 -0.06
CA ALA A 300 21.20 19.25 0.49
C ALA A 300 22.28 18.16 0.49
N SER A 301 21.89 16.88 0.41
CA SER A 301 22.81 15.72 0.36
C SER A 301 23.39 15.45 -1.04
N LEU A 302 22.82 16.07 -2.09
CA LEU A 302 23.33 15.96 -3.46
C LEU A 302 24.76 16.50 -3.58
N THR A 303 25.48 16.10 -4.64
CA THR A 303 26.82 16.62 -4.92
C THR A 303 26.77 18.13 -5.21
N ASP A 304 27.93 18.80 -5.16
CA ASP A 304 28.01 20.22 -5.53
C ASP A 304 27.45 20.46 -6.95
N LYS A 305 27.74 19.55 -7.88
CA LYS A 305 27.19 19.60 -9.24
C LYS A 305 25.67 19.49 -9.24
N GLY A 306 25.11 18.52 -8.51
CA GLY A 306 23.67 18.34 -8.41
C GLY A 306 22.96 19.55 -7.80
N ARG A 307 23.54 20.16 -6.76
CA ARG A 307 22.99 21.37 -6.12
C ARG A 307 23.08 22.61 -7.02
N HIS A 308 24.16 22.74 -7.81
CA HIS A 308 24.26 23.78 -8.82
C HIS A 308 23.17 23.64 -9.89
N LEU A 309 23.00 22.44 -10.46
CA LEU A 309 21.95 22.17 -11.45
C LEU A 309 20.54 22.44 -10.90
N LEU A 310 20.28 22.08 -9.63
CA LEU A 310 19.00 22.35 -8.98
C LEU A 310 18.72 23.87 -8.87
N LEU A 311 19.75 24.67 -8.57
CA LEU A 311 19.65 26.11 -8.38
C LEU A 311 19.81 26.94 -9.66
N ASP A 312 20.18 26.32 -10.79
CA ASP A 312 20.11 26.94 -12.12
C ASP A 312 18.66 27.28 -12.50
N ASP A 313 17.69 26.58 -11.91
CA ASP A 313 16.28 26.92 -12.06
C ASP A 313 15.90 28.14 -11.20
N SER A 314 15.50 29.22 -11.87
CA SER A 314 15.23 30.51 -11.21
C SER A 314 14.13 30.43 -10.15
N ALA A 315 13.10 29.61 -10.34
CA ALA A 315 11.98 29.52 -9.40
C ALA A 315 12.38 28.74 -8.14
N VAL A 316 13.15 27.66 -8.28
CA VAL A 316 13.70 26.93 -7.13
C VAL A 316 14.68 27.81 -6.37
N SER A 317 15.58 28.50 -7.08
CA SER A 317 16.53 29.44 -6.49
C SER A 317 15.83 30.55 -5.70
N GLU A 318 14.88 31.26 -6.32
CA GLU A 318 14.12 32.33 -5.67
C GLU A 318 13.41 31.85 -4.40
N CYS A 319 12.70 30.71 -4.47
CA CYS A 319 12.00 30.13 -3.33
C CYS A 319 12.96 29.72 -2.20
N THR A 320 14.06 29.04 -2.54
CA THR A 320 15.07 28.58 -1.58
C THR A 320 15.64 29.75 -0.77
N PHE A 321 16.02 30.83 -1.46
CA PHE A 321 16.57 32.00 -0.80
C PHE A 321 15.52 32.83 -0.05
N GLN A 322 14.27 32.85 -0.52
CA GLN A 322 13.16 33.46 0.23
C GLN A 322 12.96 32.73 1.55
N LEU A 323 12.91 31.41 1.54
CA LEU A 323 12.79 30.59 2.76
C LEU A 323 13.96 30.84 3.72
N LEU A 324 15.19 30.91 3.21
CA LEU A 324 16.38 31.23 4.03
C LEU A 324 16.29 32.63 4.66
N HIS A 325 15.67 33.60 3.98
CA HIS A 325 15.43 34.93 4.56
C HIS A 325 14.33 34.90 5.63
N GLU A 326 13.21 34.23 5.37
CA GLU A 326 12.11 34.04 6.33
C GLU A 326 12.60 33.39 7.63
N MET A 327 13.62 32.53 7.55
CA MET A 327 14.18 31.85 8.71
C MET A 327 14.96 32.72 9.68
N ARG A 328 15.34 33.93 9.27
CA ARG A 328 16.01 34.91 10.15
C ARG A 328 15.04 35.61 11.10
N GLU A 329 13.74 35.46 10.90
CA GLU A 329 12.73 36.00 11.79
C GLU A 329 12.47 35.06 12.98
N PRO A 330 12.39 35.57 14.22
CA PRO A 330 12.16 34.74 15.41
C PRO A 330 10.77 34.09 15.38
N LEU A 331 10.74 32.78 15.61
CA LEU A 331 9.52 31.97 15.77
C LEU A 331 9.23 31.71 17.27
N PRO A 332 7.96 31.56 17.68
CA PRO A 332 7.60 31.32 19.08
C PRO A 332 7.81 29.87 19.57
N GLU A 333 7.90 28.87 18.68
CA GLU A 333 7.95 27.44 19.05
C GLU A 333 8.99 26.63 18.25
N ASP A 334 9.55 25.61 18.93
CA ASP A 334 10.48 24.53 18.53
C ASP A 334 11.60 24.88 17.53
N ASP A 335 12.75 25.33 18.07
CA ASP A 335 13.95 25.70 17.30
C ASP A 335 14.56 24.51 16.52
N SER A 336 14.31 23.25 16.89
CA SER A 336 14.98 22.08 16.30
C SER A 336 14.69 21.89 14.80
N LEU A 337 13.44 22.07 14.38
CA LEU A 337 13.05 21.90 12.97
C LEU A 337 13.55 23.07 12.12
N ARG A 338 13.50 24.29 12.67
CA ARG A 338 14.09 25.46 12.05
C ARG A 338 15.58 25.24 11.79
N ASP A 339 16.33 24.87 12.82
CA ASP A 339 17.78 24.74 12.71
C ASP A 339 18.18 23.66 11.69
N THR A 340 17.38 22.59 11.60
CA THR A 340 17.55 21.53 10.59
C THR A 340 17.33 22.08 9.18
N LEU A 341 16.23 22.80 8.95
CA LEU A 341 15.90 23.38 7.65
C LEU A 341 16.89 24.49 7.26
N GLU A 342 17.28 25.37 8.18
CA GLU A 342 18.29 26.40 7.94
C GLU A 342 19.64 25.79 7.59
N GLY A 343 20.04 24.71 8.28
CA GLY A 343 21.23 23.93 7.95
C GLY A 343 21.17 23.35 6.53
N ALA A 344 20.03 22.76 6.15
CA ALA A 344 19.82 22.22 4.81
C ALA A 344 19.86 23.30 3.72
N LEU A 345 19.15 24.42 3.91
CA LEU A 345 19.14 25.55 2.98
C LEU A 345 20.53 26.20 2.84
N SER A 346 21.25 26.34 3.95
CA SER A 346 22.63 26.84 3.95
C SER A 346 23.55 25.88 3.20
N ALA A 347 23.40 24.57 3.42
CA ALA A 347 24.16 23.56 2.71
C ALA A 347 23.89 23.58 1.19
N LEU A 348 22.62 23.75 0.81
CA LEU A 348 22.17 23.82 -0.57
C LEU A 348 22.73 25.04 -1.31
N THR A 349 22.80 26.18 -0.64
CA THR A 349 23.23 27.46 -1.23
C THR A 349 24.74 27.72 -1.15
N ARG A 350 25.51 26.86 -0.46
CA ARG A 350 26.98 26.99 -0.38
C ARG A 350 27.61 27.01 -1.78
N GLY A 351 28.38 28.05 -2.07
CA GLY A 351 29.10 28.20 -3.34
C GLY A 351 28.27 28.79 -4.48
N VAL A 352 26.98 29.04 -4.27
CA VAL A 352 26.11 29.73 -5.23
C VAL A 352 26.07 31.22 -4.87
N ALA A 353 26.84 32.03 -5.58
CA ALA A 353 26.74 33.48 -5.48
C ALA A 353 25.45 33.93 -6.19
N ARG A 354 24.67 34.80 -5.55
CA ARG A 354 23.54 35.51 -6.18
C ARG A 354 24.03 36.60 -7.12
#